data_AF-A0A8J3PJ99-F1
#
_entry.id   AF-A0A8J3PJ99-F1
#
_cell.length_a   1.000
_cell.length_b   1.000
_cell.length_c   1.000
_cell.angle_alpha   90.00
_cell.angle_beta   90.00
_cell.angle_gamma   90.00
#
_symmetry.space_group_name_H-M   'P 1'
#
loop_
_entity.id
_entity.type
_entity.pdbx_description
1 polymer ?
#
loop_
_entity_poly.entity_id
_entity_poly.type
_entity_poly.pdbx_seq_one_letter_code
_entity_poly.pdbx_strand_id
1 'polypeptide(L)' 'MVEPISDPGTDEPTDDRVDSRAAALLPEERAVGSDDPQAQAAEILRDSDMRENDLDAAPDSFVEHRTSEQTVTPPLP' A
#
# COMPACT_ATOMS: atom_id res chain seq x y z
N MET A 1 27.58 0.90 13.65
CA MET A 1 27.39 0.91 12.19
C MET A 1 25.93 1.27 11.98
N VAL A 2 25.65 2.43 11.39
CA VAL A 2 24.28 2.83 11.02
C VAL A 2 24.10 2.26 9.62
N GLU A 3 23.14 1.36 9.45
CA GLU A 3 22.82 0.86 8.11
C GLU A 3 22.42 2.05 7.23
N PRO A 4 22.87 2.11 5.96
CA PRO A 4 22.49 3.20 5.08
C PRO A 4 20.96 3.21 5.03
N ILE A 5 20.38 4.38 5.30
CA ILE A 5 18.97 4.67 5.04
C ILE A 5 18.74 4.43 3.54
N SER A 6 18.23 3.25 3.19
CA SER A 6 17.70 2.95 1.87
C SER A 6 16.70 4.04 1.52
N ASP A 7 16.75 4.52 0.27
CA ASP A 7 15.79 5.47 -0.27
C ASP A 7 14.38 4.89 -0.10
N PRO A 8 13.46 5.54 0.66
CA PRO A 8 12.22 4.92 1.11
C PRO A 8 11.16 4.71 0.00
N GLY A 9 11.54 4.55 -1.27
CA GLY A 9 10.60 4.34 -2.36
C GLY A 9 11.04 3.35 -3.44
N THR A 10 12.21 2.70 -3.28
CA THR A 10 12.80 1.86 -4.34
C THR A 10 13.19 0.46 -3.88
N ASP A 11 12.96 0.09 -2.63
CA ASP A 11 13.26 -1.26 -2.16
C ASP A 11 12.19 -2.22 -2.69
N GLU A 12 12.63 -3.21 -3.47
CA GLU A 12 11.79 -4.32 -3.91
C GLU A 12 11.24 -5.07 -2.67
N PRO A 13 9.97 -5.50 -2.70
CA PRO A 13 9.41 -6.26 -1.59
C PRO A 13 10.18 -7.56 -1.41
N THR A 14 10.39 -7.95 -0.15
CA THR A 14 11.08 -9.22 0.15
C THR A 14 10.24 -10.42 -0.29
N ASP A 15 10.91 -11.52 -0.66
CA ASP A 15 10.26 -12.76 -1.08
C ASP A 15 9.20 -13.24 -0.07
N ASP A 16 9.52 -13.17 1.24
CA ASP A 16 8.57 -13.55 2.30
C ASP A 16 7.29 -12.70 2.30
N ARG A 17 7.39 -11.39 2.01
CA ARG A 17 6.21 -10.50 1.91
C ARG A 17 5.39 -10.83 0.68
N VAL A 18 6.05 -11.09 -0.44
CA VAL A 18 5.42 -11.48 -1.71
C VAL A 18 4.68 -12.81 -1.52
N ASP A 19 5.34 -13.83 -0.98
CA ASP A 19 4.76 -15.15 -0.70
C ASP A 19 3.54 -15.07 0.20
N SER A 20 3.62 -14.27 1.27
CA SER A 20 2.51 -14.08 2.20
C SER A 20 1.29 -13.47 1.50
N ARG A 21 1.48 -12.42 0.70
CA ARG A 21 0.39 -11.77 -0.04
C ARG A 21 -0.16 -12.63 -1.18
N ALA A 22 0.70 -13.35 -1.90
CA ALA A 22 0.32 -14.26 -2.97
C ALA A 22 -0.51 -15.44 -2.43
N ALA A 23 -0.21 -15.94 -1.23
CA ALA A 23 -1.00 -16.96 -0.56
C ALA A 23 -2.38 -16.43 -0.09
N ALA A 24 -2.45 -15.14 0.24
CA ALA A 24 -3.63 -14.47 0.77
C ALA A 24 -4.46 -13.76 -0.31
N LEU A 25 -4.74 -14.43 -1.44
CA LEU A 25 -5.62 -13.89 -2.49
C LEU A 25 -6.98 -13.41 -1.91
N LEU A 26 -7.55 -12.36 -2.48
CA LEU A 26 -8.90 -11.91 -2.17
C LEU A 26 -9.94 -12.91 -2.72
N PRO A 27 -11.17 -12.95 -2.17
CA PRO A 27 -12.23 -13.79 -2.72
C PRO A 27 -12.45 -13.59 -4.22
N GLU A 28 -12.38 -12.35 -4.69
CA GLU A 28 -12.53 -11.97 -6.09
C GLU A 28 -11.37 -12.50 -6.95
N GLU A 29 -10.13 -12.36 -6.45
CA GLU A 29 -8.93 -12.89 -7.12
C GLU A 29 -8.98 -14.42 -7.22
N ARG A 30 -9.48 -15.11 -6.19
CA ARG A 30 -9.69 -16.57 -6.25
C ARG A 30 -10.80 -16.97 -7.20
N ALA A 31 -11.88 -16.17 -7.27
CA ALA A 31 -13.04 -16.46 -8.10
C ALA A 31 -12.72 -16.34 -9.60
N VAL A 32 -11.92 -15.33 -9.98
CA VAL A 32 -11.47 -15.12 -11.36
C VAL A 32 -10.24 -15.98 -11.68
N GLY A 33 -9.42 -16.26 -10.68
CA GLY A 33 -8.07 -16.81 -10.85
C GLY A 33 -7.09 -15.69 -11.17
N SER A 34 -5.88 -15.78 -10.60
CA SER A 34 -4.75 -14.93 -10.98
C SER A 34 -3.78 -15.77 -11.81
N ASP A 35 -3.34 -15.23 -12.94
CA ASP A 35 -2.40 -15.91 -13.85
C ASP A 35 -1.01 -16.06 -13.21
N ASP A 36 -0.61 -15.06 -12.42
CA ASP A 36 0.62 -15.07 -11.63
C ASP A 36 0.41 -14.31 -10.29
N PRO A 37 -0.04 -15.03 -9.24
CA PRO A 37 -0.23 -14.46 -7.92
C PRO A 37 1.03 -13.82 -7.32
N GLN A 38 2.22 -14.31 -7.68
CA GLN A 38 3.50 -13.84 -7.16
C GLN A 38 3.86 -12.50 -7.78
N ALA A 39 3.82 -12.41 -9.11
CA ALA A 39 4.07 -11.14 -9.81
C ALA A 39 3.03 -10.08 -9.42
N GLN A 40 1.77 -10.48 -9.27
CA GLN A 40 0.72 -9.56 -8.80
C GLN A 40 0.99 -9.06 -7.37
N ALA A 41 1.39 -9.95 -6.46
CA ALA A 41 1.70 -9.58 -5.08
C ALA A 41 2.90 -8.62 -4.99
N ALA A 42 3.97 -8.88 -5.75
CA ALA A 42 5.15 -8.02 -5.79
C ALA A 42 4.78 -6.60 -6.26
N GLU A 43 4.01 -6.47 -7.34
CA GLU A 43 3.63 -5.15 -7.86
C GLU A 43 2.73 -4.38 -6.89
N ILE A 44 1.77 -5.05 -6.25
CA ILE A 44 0.91 -4.41 -5.25
C ILE A 44 1.72 -3.91 -4.05
N LEU A 45 2.68 -4.71 -3.57
CA LEU A 45 3.51 -4.33 -2.42
C LEU A 45 4.45 -3.18 -2.79
N ARG A 46 5.08 -3.23 -3.96
CA ARG A 46 5.93 -2.15 -4.47
C ARG A 46 5.15 -0.83 -4.60
N ASP A 47 3.95 -0.87 -5.18
CA ASP A 47 3.05 0.30 -5.24
C ASP A 47 2.65 0.82 -3.86
N SER A 48 2.30 -0.10 -2.94
CA SER A 48 1.90 0.27 -1.59
C SER A 48 3.04 0.92 -0.81
N ASP A 49 4.25 0.37 -0.90
CA ASP A 49 5.44 0.91 -0.25
C ASP A 49 5.78 2.31 -0.80
N MET A 50 5.64 2.53 -2.12
CA MET A 50 5.78 3.88 -2.70
C MET A 50 4.77 4.86 -2.12
N ARG A 51 3.48 4.49 -2.04
CA ARG A 51 2.40 5.38 -1.55
C ARG A 51 2.43 5.61 -0.04
N GLU A 52 3.02 4.69 0.72
CA GLU A 52 3.22 4.85 2.16
C GLU A 52 4.28 5.92 2.45
N ASN A 53 5.33 5.99 1.62
CA ASN A 53 6.43 6.93 1.81
C ASN A 53 6.24 8.26 1.07
N ASP A 54 5.46 8.26 -0.02
CA ASP A 54 5.11 9.46 -0.79
C ASP A 54 3.61 9.48 -1.10
N LEU A 55 2.89 10.42 -0.47
CA LEU A 55 1.45 10.61 -0.67
C LEU A 55 1.09 11.00 -2.12
N ASP A 56 2.03 11.59 -2.86
CA ASP A 56 1.83 12.01 -4.25
C ASP A 56 2.13 10.86 -5.25
N ALA A 57 2.60 9.69 -4.78
CA ALA A 57 2.92 8.54 -5.63
C ALA A 57 1.70 7.88 -6.29
N ALA A 58 0.48 8.23 -5.88
CA ALA A 58 -0.75 7.93 -6.62
C ALA A 58 -1.44 9.21 -7.11
N PRO A 59 -1.05 9.75 -8.27
CA PRO A 59 -1.61 11.00 -8.78
C PRO A 59 -3.10 10.90 -9.15
N ASP A 60 -3.59 9.69 -9.45
CA ASP A 60 -5.01 9.43 -9.73
C ASP A 60 -5.85 9.27 -8.45
N SER A 61 -5.20 9.25 -7.27
CA SER A 61 -5.87 9.13 -5.97
C SER A 61 -6.12 10.50 -5.34
N PHE A 62 -7.25 10.65 -4.66
CA PHE A 62 -7.57 11.86 -3.90
C PHE A 62 -7.07 11.73 -2.45
N VAL A 63 -6.17 12.62 -2.04
CA VAL A 63 -5.68 12.72 -0.65
C VAL A 63 -6.51 13.76 0.11
N GLU A 64 -7.22 13.32 1.16
CA GLU A 64 -8.03 14.21 1.99
C GLU A 64 -7.19 14.86 3.10
N HIS A 65 -7.16 16.20 3.15
CA HIS A 65 -6.42 16.97 4.16
C HIS A 65 -7.32 17.50 5.29
N ARG A 66 -8.12 16.63 5.93
CA ARG A 66 -8.92 17.02 7.10
C ARG A 66 -8.06 17.08 8.35
N THR A 67 -8.22 18.15 9.12
CA THR A 67 -7.68 18.26 10.49
C THR A 67 -8.61 17.55 11.49
N SER A 68 -8.10 17.24 12.68
CA SER A 68 -8.89 16.60 13.74
C SER A 68 -10.14 17.41 14.10
N GLU A 69 -10.04 18.75 14.08
CA GLU A 69 -11.15 19.68 14.36
C GLU A 69 -12.28 19.60 13.31
N GLN A 70 -11.97 19.15 12.09
CA GLN A 70 -12.92 19.01 10.99
C GLN A 70 -13.62 17.64 10.97
N THR A 71 -13.32 16.77 11.93
CA THR A 71 -13.87 15.40 11.98
C THR A 71 -15.17 15.29 12.78
N VAL A 72 -15.43 16.22 13.72
CA VAL A 72 -16.60 16.16 14.61
C VAL A 72 -17.51 17.37 14.40
N THR A 73 -18.78 17.12 14.10
CA THR A 73 -19.84 18.15 14.19
C THR A 73 -19.97 18.59 15.66
N PRO A 74 -19.80 19.87 16.00
CA PRO A 74 -19.97 20.35 17.37
C PRO A 74 -21.33 19.96 17.94
N PRO A 75 -21.45 19.60 19.23
CA PRO A 75 -22.74 19.35 19.85
C PRO A 75 -23.64 20.59 19.74
N LEU A 76 -24.93 20.39 19.46
CA LEU A 76 -25.91 21.47 19.44
C LEU A 76 -26.03 22.11 20.85
N PRO A 77 -26.30 23.42 20.93
CA PRO A 77 -26.39 24.15 22.19
C PRO A 77 -27.50 23.63 23.12
#